data_AF-C1C2I1-F1
#
_entry.id   AF-C1C2I1-F1
#
_cell.length_a   1.000
_cell.length_b   1.000
_cell.length_c   1.000
_cell.angle_alpha   90.00
_cell.angle_beta   90.00
_cell.angle_gamma   90.00
#
_symmetry.space_group_name_H-M   'P 1'
#
loop_
_entity.id
_entity.type
_entity.pdbx_description
1 polymer ?
#
loop_
_entity_poly.entity_id
_entity_poly.type
_entity_poly.pdbx_seq_one_letter_code
_entity_poly.pdbx_strand_id
1 'polypeptide(L)'
;MCSIYSFILLLFLIIQGANSRRERPNIILFIADDLGYGDLSSFGHPTSSTHNIDELAAKSLLFTNYYSASPLCSPSRAAILAGEYPARSGIYPGVFFPDSTGGLDPSKETITKELRRRYGYKSALIGKWHLGVGKKGEYLPTTSQNFDYYYGIPYAHDMCPCHECFAKGDCLSTCHDKFVGCPLYENNSIVEQPANLVTLTQRYTNKALKFLSQNHKSHFFLTYSFHQAHHPQFAGPRFHNTSSRGAIGDALMEMDDAVGTIIRYIKKLGLRTKTLVLFTSDNGPSLQRQERGGSAGLLRCGKGTTYEGGMRVPFLMHWSGFIMPRVSHALITALDIYPTLMSIISVTYSNSTDGYDFTKLILKNDEKHVSK
;
A
#
# COMPACT_ATOMS: atom_id res chain seq x y z
N MET A 1 31.65 56.17 -11.85
CA MET A 1 31.66 54.69 -11.91
C MET A 1 31.38 54.01 -10.56
N CYS A 2 30.77 54.68 -9.57
CA CYS A 2 30.45 54.07 -8.26
C CYS A 2 29.00 53.53 -8.12
N SER A 3 28.10 53.82 -9.07
CA SER A 3 26.67 53.50 -8.91
C SER A 3 26.28 52.08 -9.39
N ILE A 4 27.10 51.46 -10.24
CA ILE A 4 26.77 50.18 -10.88
C ILE A 4 27.10 48.98 -9.96
N TYR A 5 28.15 49.09 -9.14
CA TYR A 5 28.56 48.01 -8.23
C TYR A 5 27.59 47.78 -7.06
N SER A 6 26.86 48.82 -6.63
CA SER A 6 25.87 48.72 -5.54
C SER A 6 24.60 47.96 -5.98
N PHE A 7 24.24 48.03 -7.27
CA PHE A 7 23.07 47.34 -7.82
C PHE A 7 23.32 45.84 -8.05
N ILE A 8 24.55 45.45 -8.36
CA ILE A 8 24.94 44.03 -8.58
C ILE A 8 25.01 43.28 -7.24
N LEU A 9 25.43 43.93 -6.15
CA LEU A 9 25.42 43.31 -4.82
C LEU A 9 23.99 43.08 -4.28
N LEU A 10 23.05 43.98 -4.60
CA LEU A 10 21.65 43.81 -4.19
C LEU A 10 20.95 42.67 -4.95
N LEU A 11 21.31 42.42 -6.21
CA LEU A 11 20.80 41.28 -6.98
C LEU A 11 21.33 39.93 -6.50
N PHE A 12 22.56 39.88 -5.98
CA PHE A 12 23.14 38.65 -5.42
C PHE A 12 22.53 38.26 -4.07
N LEU A 13 22.06 39.22 -3.27
CA LEU A 13 21.42 38.97 -1.98
C LEU A 13 19.96 38.50 -2.09
N ILE A 14 19.26 38.79 -3.21
CA ILE A 14 17.88 38.34 -3.41
C ILE A 14 17.81 36.85 -3.83
N ILE A 15 18.90 36.27 -4.36
CA ILE A 15 18.91 34.87 -4.82
C ILE A 15 19.13 33.87 -3.67
N GLN A 16 19.63 34.29 -2.51
CA GLN A 16 19.87 33.39 -1.37
C GLN A 16 18.65 33.19 -0.45
N GLY A 17 17.52 33.84 -0.74
CA GLY A 17 16.30 33.82 0.10
C GLY A 17 15.19 32.88 -0.35
N ALA A 18 15.35 32.12 -1.44
CA ALA A 18 14.40 31.08 -1.80
C ALA A 18 14.59 29.88 -0.87
N ASN A 19 14.10 30.00 0.36
CA ASN A 19 13.86 28.89 1.25
C ASN A 19 13.02 27.89 0.45
N SER A 20 13.64 26.84 -0.11
CA SER A 20 12.93 25.91 -0.98
C SER A 20 11.90 25.22 -0.11
N ARG A 21 10.67 25.73 -0.12
CA ARG A 21 9.52 25.02 0.45
C ARG A 21 9.53 23.70 -0.30
N ARG A 22 9.93 22.63 0.40
CA ARG A 22 10.10 21.32 -0.23
C ARG A 22 8.77 21.00 -0.91
N GLU A 23 8.80 20.87 -2.23
CA GLU A 23 7.60 20.60 -3.00
C GLU A 23 7.02 19.28 -2.46
N ARG A 24 5.75 19.28 -2.07
CA ARG A 24 5.15 18.11 -1.43
C ARG A 24 5.02 17.00 -2.47
N PRO A 25 5.40 15.75 -2.14
CA PRO A 25 5.32 14.68 -3.11
C PRO A 25 3.88 14.22 -3.30
N ASN A 26 3.56 13.77 -4.50
CA ASN A 26 2.50 12.77 -4.68
C ASN A 26 2.88 11.50 -3.92
N ILE A 27 1.90 10.75 -3.46
CA ILE A 27 2.13 9.54 -2.66
C ILE A 27 1.44 8.36 -3.34
N ILE A 28 2.18 7.26 -3.52
CA ILE A 28 1.65 5.97 -3.90
C ILE A 28 2.01 4.96 -2.82
N LEU A 29 1.00 4.30 -2.27
CA LEU A 29 1.14 3.24 -1.28
C LEU A 29 0.61 1.93 -1.86
N PHE A 30 1.51 1.01 -2.15
CA PHE A 30 1.19 -0.36 -2.51
C PHE A 30 1.09 -1.23 -1.25
N ILE A 31 -0.02 -1.95 -1.09
CA ILE A 31 -0.24 -2.87 0.03
C ILE A 31 -0.59 -4.24 -0.55
N ALA A 32 0.32 -5.19 -0.43
CA ALA A 32 0.06 -6.60 -0.73
C ALA A 32 -0.70 -7.28 0.43
N ASP A 33 -1.39 -8.38 0.12
CA ASP A 33 -2.25 -9.13 1.05
C ASP A 33 -1.64 -10.51 1.28
N ASP A 34 -1.30 -10.87 2.52
CA ASP A 34 -0.62 -12.14 2.87
C ASP A 34 0.74 -12.37 2.16
N LEU A 35 1.47 -11.30 1.79
CA LEU A 35 2.80 -11.41 1.20
C LEU A 35 3.85 -11.49 2.32
N GLY A 36 4.52 -12.63 2.42
CA GLY A 36 5.56 -12.88 3.40
C GLY A 36 6.89 -12.24 3.07
N TYR A 37 7.74 -12.14 4.10
CA TYR A 37 9.09 -11.56 3.98
C TYR A 37 9.93 -12.20 2.87
N GLY A 38 9.78 -13.50 2.67
CA GLY A 38 10.57 -14.27 1.71
C GLY A 38 9.90 -14.46 0.36
N ASP A 39 8.87 -13.68 0.00
CA ASP A 39 8.13 -13.91 -1.26
C ASP A 39 8.72 -13.22 -2.49
N LEU A 40 9.38 -12.08 -2.32
CA LEU A 40 9.99 -11.35 -3.43
C LEU A 40 11.37 -11.93 -3.76
N SER A 41 11.76 -11.92 -5.04
CA SER A 41 13.12 -12.32 -5.44
C SER A 41 14.19 -11.39 -4.85
N SER A 42 13.92 -10.08 -4.76
CA SER A 42 14.76 -9.12 -4.01
C SER A 42 14.90 -9.40 -2.51
N PHE A 43 14.03 -10.25 -1.93
CA PHE A 43 14.11 -10.74 -0.55
C PHE A 43 14.56 -12.21 -0.46
N GLY A 44 15.03 -12.79 -1.58
CA GLY A 44 15.70 -14.08 -1.61
C GLY A 44 14.84 -15.28 -1.99
N HIS A 45 13.61 -15.10 -2.48
CA HIS A 45 12.83 -16.25 -2.96
C HIS A 45 13.50 -16.86 -4.22
N PRO A 46 13.71 -18.18 -4.30
CA PRO A 46 14.47 -18.82 -5.39
C PRO A 46 13.76 -18.85 -6.75
N THR A 47 12.42 -18.79 -6.75
CA THR A 47 11.59 -19.02 -7.96
C THR A 47 10.53 -17.95 -8.21
N SER A 48 10.47 -16.91 -7.37
CA SER A 48 9.54 -15.79 -7.61
C SER A 48 10.06 -14.93 -8.75
N SER A 49 9.15 -14.49 -9.61
CA SER A 49 9.45 -13.64 -10.77
C SER A 49 8.89 -12.23 -10.57
N THR A 50 9.47 -11.45 -9.65
CA THR A 50 9.01 -10.09 -9.29
C THR A 50 9.95 -9.01 -9.84
N HIS A 51 10.16 -9.03 -11.16
CA HIS A 51 11.17 -8.20 -11.84
C HIS A 51 10.94 -6.69 -11.68
N ASN A 52 9.70 -6.22 -11.75
CA ASN A 52 9.39 -4.79 -11.66
C ASN A 52 9.57 -4.26 -10.24
N ILE A 53 9.14 -5.04 -9.24
CA ILE A 53 9.32 -4.75 -7.82
C ILE A 53 10.81 -4.79 -7.47
N ASP A 54 11.57 -5.73 -8.02
CA ASP A 54 13.02 -5.81 -7.82
C ASP A 54 13.75 -4.62 -8.44
N GLU A 55 13.36 -4.17 -9.64
CA GLU A 55 13.93 -2.96 -10.25
C GLU A 55 13.63 -1.72 -9.39
N LEU A 56 12.44 -1.64 -8.81
CA LEU A 56 12.08 -0.60 -7.86
C LEU A 56 12.92 -0.71 -6.58
N ALA A 57 13.05 -1.91 -6.00
CA ALA A 57 13.81 -2.20 -4.79
C ALA A 57 15.28 -1.81 -4.92
N ALA A 58 15.92 -2.14 -6.05
CA ALA A 58 17.31 -1.77 -6.35
C ALA A 58 17.55 -0.24 -6.36
N LYS A 59 16.50 0.56 -6.52
CA LYS A 59 16.53 2.03 -6.54
C LYS A 59 15.90 2.64 -5.29
N SER A 60 15.62 1.84 -4.26
CA SER A 60 14.88 2.23 -3.06
C SER A 60 15.71 2.13 -1.79
N LEU A 61 15.21 2.73 -0.72
CA LEU A 61 15.58 2.36 0.64
C LEU A 61 14.78 1.10 1.01
N LEU A 62 15.48 -0.02 1.23
CA LEU A 62 14.89 -1.29 1.65
C LEU A 62 15.07 -1.47 3.16
N PHE A 63 14.01 -1.88 3.84
CA PHE A 63 14.04 -2.14 5.28
C PHE A 63 14.00 -3.64 5.54
N THR A 64 14.97 -4.13 6.31
CA THR A 64 15.05 -5.55 6.71
C THR A 64 14.28 -5.85 7.99
N ASN A 65 13.99 -4.82 8.79
CA ASN A 65 13.32 -4.92 10.09
C ASN A 65 12.03 -4.06 10.10
N TYR A 66 11.19 -4.24 9.07
CA TYR A 66 9.86 -3.63 9.03
C TYR A 66 8.78 -4.61 9.52
N TYR A 67 7.92 -4.13 10.41
CA TYR A 67 6.85 -4.90 11.03
C TYR A 67 5.47 -4.35 10.70
N SER A 68 4.57 -5.23 10.31
CA SER A 68 3.14 -4.95 10.37
C SER A 68 2.68 -4.75 11.83
N ALA A 69 1.60 -4.00 12.01
CA ALA A 69 1.02 -3.73 13.33
C ALA A 69 0.17 -4.89 13.87
N SER A 70 -0.16 -5.88 13.03
CA SER A 70 -0.92 -7.06 13.41
C SER A 70 -0.62 -8.22 12.45
N PRO A 71 -0.78 -9.49 12.89
CA PRO A 71 -0.63 -10.62 11.98
C PRO A 71 -1.90 -10.92 11.16
N LEU A 72 -2.81 -9.94 11.00
CA LEU A 72 -4.10 -10.07 10.30
C LEU A 72 -4.46 -8.80 9.49
N CYS A 73 -5.28 -8.97 8.45
CA CYS A 73 -5.56 -7.94 7.46
C CYS A 73 -6.20 -6.65 8.02
N SER A 74 -7.44 -6.72 8.55
CA SER A 74 -8.20 -5.55 9.05
C SER A 74 -7.42 -4.72 10.07
N PRO A 75 -6.88 -5.28 11.17
CA PRO A 75 -6.13 -4.50 12.14
C PRO A 75 -4.89 -3.82 11.54
N SER A 76 -4.12 -4.51 10.69
CA SER A 76 -2.93 -3.92 10.05
C SER A 76 -3.27 -2.79 9.09
N ARG A 77 -4.33 -2.92 8.30
CA ARG A 77 -4.80 -1.88 7.38
C ARG A 77 -5.27 -0.63 8.11
N ALA A 78 -5.92 -0.80 9.27
CA ALA A 78 -6.30 0.31 10.13
C ALA A 78 -5.07 1.04 10.66
N ALA A 79 -4.09 0.29 11.17
CA ALA A 79 -2.85 0.82 11.71
C ALA A 79 -2.02 1.59 10.67
N ILE A 80 -1.93 1.09 9.43
CA ILE A 80 -1.27 1.81 8.32
C ILE A 80 -1.93 3.18 8.10
N LEU A 81 -3.27 3.24 8.11
CA LEU A 81 -4.00 4.46 7.80
C LEU A 81 -4.05 5.45 8.96
N ALA A 82 -4.08 4.99 10.21
CA ALA A 82 -4.30 5.82 11.39
C ALA A 82 -3.03 6.06 12.23
N GLY A 83 -1.98 5.25 12.05
CA GLY A 83 -0.74 5.36 12.83
C GLY A 83 -0.90 5.00 14.31
N GLU A 84 -1.90 4.20 14.66
CA GLU A 84 -2.18 3.76 16.02
C GLU A 84 -2.40 2.24 16.08
N TYR A 85 -2.14 1.66 17.24
CA TYR A 85 -2.35 0.25 17.48
C TYR A 85 -3.81 -0.12 17.22
N PRO A 86 -4.09 -1.30 16.62
CA PRO A 86 -5.46 -1.70 16.28
C PRO A 86 -6.43 -1.69 17.47
N ALA A 87 -5.94 -1.97 18.68
CA ALA A 87 -6.72 -1.89 19.91
C ALA A 87 -7.25 -0.46 20.20
N ARG A 88 -6.47 0.59 19.89
CA ARG A 88 -6.92 1.99 20.02
C ARG A 88 -7.92 2.37 18.93
N SER A 89 -7.81 1.76 17.74
CA SER A 89 -8.78 1.92 16.65
C SER A 89 -10.05 1.09 16.83
N GLY A 90 -10.12 0.21 17.83
CA GLY A 90 -11.26 -0.70 18.03
C GLY A 90 -11.32 -1.86 17.03
N ILE A 91 -10.21 -2.19 16.36
CA ILE A 91 -10.16 -3.20 15.30
C ILE A 91 -9.51 -4.48 15.86
N TYR A 92 -10.34 -5.29 16.53
CA TYR A 92 -10.00 -6.59 17.15
C TYR A 92 -11.32 -7.37 17.41
N PRO A 93 -11.31 -8.69 17.72
CA PRO A 93 -10.19 -9.62 17.87
C PRO A 93 -9.70 -10.28 16.58
N GLY A 94 -10.35 -10.03 15.45
CA GLY A 94 -10.04 -10.66 14.17
C GLY A 94 -10.19 -9.68 13.01
N VAL A 95 -10.80 -10.15 11.93
CA VAL A 95 -11.08 -9.37 10.72
C VAL A 95 -12.57 -9.11 10.56
N PHE A 96 -12.94 -8.11 9.76
CA PHE A 96 -14.33 -7.86 9.41
C PHE A 96 -14.82 -8.83 8.34
N PHE A 97 -15.99 -9.42 8.55
CA PHE A 97 -16.70 -10.25 7.57
C PHE A 97 -17.76 -9.45 6.81
N PRO A 98 -18.31 -9.97 5.70
CA PRO A 98 -19.34 -9.29 4.92
C PRO A 98 -20.58 -8.88 5.73
N ASP A 99 -20.93 -9.62 6.77
CA ASP A 99 -22.06 -9.39 7.68
C ASP A 99 -21.70 -8.59 8.94
N SER A 100 -20.45 -8.14 9.07
CA SER A 100 -20.02 -7.31 10.19
C SER A 100 -20.74 -5.95 10.17
N THR A 101 -21.30 -5.57 11.31
CA THR A 101 -22.02 -4.32 11.48
C THR A 101 -21.11 -3.13 11.78
N GLY A 102 -19.86 -3.38 12.20
CA GLY A 102 -18.87 -2.35 12.50
C GLY A 102 -17.88 -2.10 11.36
N GLY A 103 -16.96 -1.18 11.61
CA GLY A 103 -15.87 -0.80 10.71
C GLY A 103 -14.95 0.22 11.37
N LEU A 104 -13.96 0.72 10.63
CA LEU A 104 -13.10 1.80 11.11
C LEU A 104 -13.93 3.06 11.34
N ASP A 105 -13.93 3.54 12.59
CA ASP A 105 -14.71 4.70 13.01
C ASP A 105 -14.44 5.92 12.09
N PRO A 106 -15.48 6.51 11.47
CA PRO A 106 -15.36 7.72 10.67
C PRO A 106 -14.79 8.93 11.42
N SER A 107 -14.72 8.93 12.75
CA SER A 107 -14.05 9.97 13.52
C SER A 107 -12.52 9.86 13.54
N LYS A 108 -11.97 8.68 13.18
CA LYS A 108 -10.52 8.45 13.19
C LYS A 108 -9.81 9.33 12.18
N GLU A 109 -8.77 10.02 12.64
CA GLU A 109 -7.85 10.72 11.74
C GLU A 109 -7.01 9.68 11.00
N THR A 110 -6.97 9.83 9.68
CA THR A 110 -6.23 8.92 8.79
C THR A 110 -5.39 9.72 7.80
N ILE A 111 -4.39 9.06 7.19
CA ILE A 111 -3.53 9.67 6.15
C ILE A 111 -4.38 10.43 5.13
N THR A 112 -5.45 9.81 4.63
CA THR A 112 -6.35 10.40 3.63
C THR A 112 -7.02 11.68 4.14
N LYS A 113 -7.56 11.65 5.37
CA LYS A 113 -8.24 12.80 5.97
C LYS A 113 -7.30 13.98 6.16
N GLU A 114 -6.11 13.75 6.71
CA GLU A 114 -5.12 14.81 6.89
C GLU A 114 -4.65 15.39 5.54
N LEU A 115 -4.32 14.53 4.56
CA LEU A 115 -3.88 14.97 3.24
C LEU A 115 -4.96 15.81 2.53
N ARG A 116 -6.22 15.38 2.61
CA ARG A 116 -7.35 16.12 2.03
C ARG A 116 -7.59 17.44 2.76
N ARG A 117 -7.70 17.41 4.09
CA ARG A 117 -8.05 18.58 4.92
C ARG A 117 -6.99 19.68 4.86
N ARG A 118 -5.70 19.31 4.87
CA ARG A 118 -4.59 20.28 4.96
C ARG A 118 -4.17 20.82 3.60
N TYR A 119 -4.17 19.98 2.57
CA TYR A 119 -3.54 20.30 1.29
C TYR A 119 -4.35 19.91 0.05
N GLY A 120 -5.59 19.47 0.22
CA GLY A 120 -6.49 19.19 -0.91
C GLY A 120 -5.98 18.08 -1.83
N TYR A 121 -5.24 17.10 -1.29
CA TYR A 121 -4.81 15.95 -2.07
C TYR A 121 -6.03 15.24 -2.67
N LYS A 122 -5.89 14.87 -3.94
CA LYS A 122 -6.84 13.95 -4.58
C LYS A 122 -6.48 12.53 -4.17
N SER A 123 -7.45 11.78 -3.69
CA SER A 123 -7.21 10.49 -3.05
C SER A 123 -8.00 9.36 -3.70
N ALA A 124 -7.35 8.21 -3.89
CA ALA A 124 -8.01 7.01 -4.40
C ALA A 124 -7.57 5.79 -3.61
N LEU A 125 -8.53 4.91 -3.32
CA LEU A 125 -8.26 3.53 -2.91
C LEU A 125 -8.70 2.59 -4.03
N ILE A 126 -7.80 1.75 -4.50
CA ILE A 126 -8.09 0.77 -5.54
C ILE A 126 -7.74 -0.61 -5.01
N GLY A 127 -8.73 -1.50 -4.99
CA GLY A 127 -8.64 -2.86 -4.47
C GLY A 127 -9.19 -3.04 -3.06
N LYS A 128 -8.55 -3.88 -2.23
CA LYS A 128 -9.13 -4.36 -0.96
C LYS A 128 -9.26 -3.26 0.09
N TRP A 129 -10.45 -3.11 0.68
CA TRP A 129 -10.67 -2.20 1.82
C TRP A 129 -10.42 -2.87 3.18
N HIS A 130 -11.31 -3.79 3.54
CA HIS A 130 -11.29 -4.64 4.75
C HIS A 130 -11.36 -3.92 6.10
N LEU A 131 -11.98 -2.74 6.13
CA LEU A 131 -12.22 -1.94 7.34
C LEU A 131 -13.72 -1.66 7.58
N GLY A 132 -14.55 -2.64 7.20
CA GLY A 132 -15.99 -2.62 7.39
C GLY A 132 -16.77 -2.06 6.20
N VAL A 133 -18.01 -2.52 6.05
CA VAL A 133 -19.00 -1.97 5.11
C VAL A 133 -20.11 -1.27 5.89
N GLY A 134 -20.64 -1.94 6.92
CA GLY A 134 -21.81 -1.47 7.67
C GLY A 134 -23.11 -1.77 6.94
N LYS A 135 -24.24 -1.47 7.57
CA LYS A 135 -25.56 -1.86 7.05
C LYS A 135 -25.95 -1.06 5.80
N LYS A 136 -25.44 0.15 5.65
CA LYS A 136 -25.75 1.11 4.59
C LYS A 136 -24.49 1.58 3.84
N GLY A 137 -23.37 0.90 4.03
CA GLY A 137 -22.09 1.32 3.45
C GLY A 137 -21.43 2.48 4.19
N GLU A 138 -21.81 2.74 5.44
CA GLU A 138 -21.28 3.83 6.26
C GLU A 138 -19.77 3.72 6.53
N TYR A 139 -19.19 2.53 6.38
CA TYR A 139 -17.76 2.28 6.57
C TYR A 139 -16.97 2.17 5.26
N LEU A 140 -17.61 2.33 4.08
CA LEU A 140 -16.91 2.33 2.79
C LEU A 140 -15.90 3.48 2.67
N PRO A 141 -14.80 3.32 1.89
CA PRO A 141 -13.68 4.28 1.87
C PRO A 141 -14.08 5.74 1.59
N THR A 142 -14.99 5.95 0.64
CA THR A 142 -15.48 7.29 0.24
C THR A 142 -16.40 7.93 1.29
N THR A 143 -17.07 7.10 2.12
CA THR A 143 -18.00 7.56 3.15
C THR A 143 -17.33 7.77 4.50
N SER A 144 -16.46 6.85 4.92
CA SER A 144 -15.90 6.86 6.28
C SER A 144 -14.53 7.52 6.38
N GLN A 145 -13.71 7.41 5.33
CA GLN A 145 -12.29 7.82 5.36
C GLN A 145 -11.92 8.85 4.31
N ASN A 146 -12.91 9.53 3.73
CA ASN A 146 -12.75 10.70 2.85
C ASN A 146 -11.91 10.47 1.58
N PHE A 147 -11.79 9.23 1.11
CA PHE A 147 -11.24 8.99 -0.24
C PHE A 147 -12.13 9.66 -1.29
N ASP A 148 -11.54 10.32 -2.29
CA ASP A 148 -12.31 10.92 -3.40
C ASP A 148 -12.80 9.87 -4.40
N TYR A 149 -12.10 8.73 -4.47
CA TYR A 149 -12.43 7.63 -5.38
C TYR A 149 -12.17 6.28 -4.72
N TYR A 150 -13.09 5.33 -4.92
CA TYR A 150 -12.91 3.94 -4.55
C TYR A 150 -13.29 3.01 -5.71
N TYR A 151 -12.47 2.01 -5.97
CA TYR A 151 -12.81 0.91 -6.87
C TYR A 151 -12.24 -0.40 -6.35
N GLY A 152 -13.09 -1.29 -5.84
CA GLY A 152 -12.58 -2.46 -5.13
C GLY A 152 -13.63 -3.38 -4.52
N ILE A 153 -13.16 -4.51 -3.99
CA ILE A 153 -13.96 -5.42 -3.14
C ILE A 153 -13.71 -5.00 -1.68
N PRO A 154 -14.75 -4.80 -0.85
CA PRO A 154 -14.60 -4.14 0.43
C PRO A 154 -14.04 -5.03 1.55
N TYR A 155 -13.77 -6.30 1.28
CA TYR A 155 -13.21 -7.30 2.18
C TYR A 155 -12.37 -8.31 1.35
N ALA A 156 -11.84 -9.35 2.00
CA ALA A 156 -11.07 -10.37 1.29
C ALA A 156 -11.94 -11.14 0.29
N HIS A 157 -11.41 -11.46 -0.89
CA HIS A 157 -12.20 -12.06 -1.99
C HIS A 157 -12.54 -13.54 -1.79
N ASP A 158 -11.98 -14.19 -0.76
CA ASP A 158 -12.36 -15.52 -0.29
C ASP A 158 -13.59 -15.51 0.64
N MET A 159 -14.03 -14.33 1.10
CA MET A 159 -15.24 -14.18 1.93
C MET A 159 -16.53 -14.25 1.10
N CYS A 160 -16.45 -14.82 -0.10
CA CYS A 160 -17.56 -15.03 -1.03
C CYS A 160 -17.35 -16.34 -1.80
N PRO A 161 -18.40 -16.92 -2.40
CA PRO A 161 -18.27 -18.03 -3.31
C PRO A 161 -17.32 -17.67 -4.47
N CYS A 162 -16.39 -18.57 -4.77
CA CYS A 162 -15.43 -18.41 -5.85
C CYS A 162 -15.49 -19.64 -6.76
N HIS A 163 -15.55 -19.39 -8.07
CA HIS A 163 -15.64 -20.43 -9.08
C HIS A 163 -14.54 -20.27 -10.11
N GLU A 164 -14.36 -19.08 -10.67
CA GLU A 164 -13.35 -18.80 -11.70
C GLU A 164 -12.22 -17.90 -11.18
N CYS A 165 -11.01 -18.45 -11.06
CA CYS A 165 -9.82 -17.72 -10.63
C CYS A 165 -8.76 -17.59 -11.74
N PHE A 166 -8.82 -18.45 -12.76
CA PHE A 166 -7.90 -18.43 -13.89
C PHE A 166 -8.67 -18.51 -15.20
N ALA A 167 -8.06 -18.05 -16.30
CA ALA A 167 -8.69 -18.10 -17.61
C ALA A 167 -8.95 -19.57 -18.00
N LYS A 168 -10.23 -19.96 -18.08
CA LYS A 168 -10.67 -21.36 -18.31
C LYS A 168 -10.25 -22.34 -17.20
N GLY A 169 -10.04 -21.85 -15.98
CA GLY A 169 -9.64 -22.66 -14.83
C GLY A 169 -10.37 -22.26 -13.55
N ASP A 170 -10.88 -23.26 -12.85
CA ASP A 170 -11.56 -23.07 -11.57
C ASP A 170 -10.60 -22.56 -10.48
N CYS A 171 -11.16 -21.93 -9.45
CA CYS A 171 -10.45 -21.64 -8.23
C CYS A 171 -9.93 -22.95 -7.62
N LEU A 172 -8.61 -23.02 -7.40
CA LEU A 172 -7.97 -24.24 -6.92
C LEU A 172 -8.31 -24.56 -5.45
N SER A 173 -8.88 -23.61 -4.72
CA SER A 173 -9.31 -23.75 -3.32
C SER A 173 -10.74 -23.26 -3.15
N THR A 174 -11.44 -23.84 -2.17
CA THR A 174 -12.78 -23.38 -1.78
C THR A 174 -12.72 -22.07 -1.03
N CYS A 175 -13.72 -21.23 -1.29
CA CYS A 175 -13.97 -19.97 -0.58
C CYS A 175 -15.21 -20.11 0.30
N HIS A 176 -15.54 -19.06 1.06
CA HIS A 176 -16.72 -19.05 1.91
C HIS A 176 -18.00 -19.10 1.07
N ASP A 177 -18.78 -20.16 1.24
CA ASP A 177 -20.03 -20.41 0.51
C ASP A 177 -21.27 -19.75 1.16
N LYS A 178 -21.12 -19.27 2.40
CA LYS A 178 -22.21 -18.67 3.19
C LYS A 178 -22.69 -17.31 2.68
N PHE A 179 -21.87 -16.61 1.89
CA PHE A 179 -22.15 -15.25 1.44
C PHE A 179 -22.55 -15.22 -0.04
N VAL A 180 -23.09 -14.09 -0.47
CA VAL A 180 -23.30 -13.83 -1.90
C VAL A 180 -21.96 -13.60 -2.61
N GLY A 181 -21.95 -13.69 -3.95
CA GLY A 181 -20.75 -13.42 -4.75
C GLY A 181 -20.10 -12.08 -4.38
N CYS A 182 -18.77 -11.97 -4.51
CA CYS A 182 -18.08 -10.75 -4.07
C CYS A 182 -18.52 -9.51 -4.84
N PRO A 183 -18.97 -8.43 -4.17
CA PRO A 183 -19.33 -7.20 -4.83
C PRO A 183 -18.08 -6.39 -5.18
N LEU A 184 -18.00 -5.96 -6.43
CA LEU A 184 -17.07 -4.93 -6.87
C LEU A 184 -17.77 -3.58 -6.80
N TYR A 185 -17.24 -2.69 -5.96
CA TYR A 185 -17.73 -1.34 -5.81
C TYR A 185 -17.01 -0.36 -6.74
N GLU A 186 -17.75 0.62 -7.24
CA GLU A 186 -17.22 1.91 -7.67
C GLU A 186 -17.86 3.00 -6.80
N ASN A 187 -17.04 3.64 -5.96
CA ASN A 187 -17.47 4.49 -4.86
C ASN A 187 -18.45 3.75 -3.93
N ASN A 188 -19.70 4.18 -3.88
CA ASN A 188 -20.73 3.64 -3.00
C ASN A 188 -21.69 2.67 -3.69
N SER A 189 -21.46 2.37 -4.97
CA SER A 189 -22.36 1.54 -5.78
C SER A 189 -21.67 0.24 -6.18
N ILE A 190 -22.39 -0.88 -6.07
CA ILE A 190 -21.96 -2.16 -6.63
C ILE A 190 -22.10 -2.06 -8.14
N VAL A 191 -21.00 -2.27 -8.87
CA VAL A 191 -20.97 -2.25 -10.35
C VAL A 191 -20.91 -3.64 -10.95
N GLU A 192 -20.57 -4.66 -10.16
CA GLU A 192 -20.49 -6.05 -10.59
C GLU A 192 -20.54 -7.00 -9.38
N GLN A 193 -21.28 -8.10 -9.48
CA GLN A 193 -21.39 -9.14 -8.45
C GLN A 193 -21.85 -10.47 -9.07
N PRO A 194 -21.07 -11.57 -8.98
CA PRO A 194 -19.73 -11.66 -8.42
C PRO A 194 -18.69 -10.89 -9.27
N ALA A 195 -17.66 -10.37 -8.60
CA ALA A 195 -16.51 -9.78 -9.24
C ALA A 195 -15.74 -10.83 -10.06
N ASN A 196 -15.38 -10.48 -11.30
CA ASN A 196 -14.58 -11.32 -12.18
C ASN A 196 -13.10 -11.25 -11.78
N LEU A 197 -12.61 -12.25 -11.04
CA LEU A 197 -11.23 -12.31 -10.55
C LEU A 197 -10.20 -12.33 -11.69
N VAL A 198 -10.48 -13.06 -12.78
CA VAL A 198 -9.58 -13.22 -13.94
C VAL A 198 -9.21 -11.88 -14.59
N THR A 199 -10.07 -10.85 -14.51
CA THR A 199 -9.80 -9.52 -15.09
C THR A 199 -9.56 -8.44 -14.04
N LEU A 200 -9.64 -8.78 -12.76
CA LEU A 200 -9.74 -7.82 -11.67
C LEU A 200 -8.51 -6.93 -11.55
N THR A 201 -7.31 -7.53 -11.55
CA THR A 201 -6.04 -6.79 -11.42
C THR A 201 -5.82 -5.84 -12.58
N GLN A 202 -6.13 -6.26 -13.81
CA GLN A 202 -6.05 -5.41 -14.99
C GLN A 202 -7.02 -4.22 -14.90
N ARG A 203 -8.26 -4.46 -14.43
CA ARG A 203 -9.25 -3.38 -14.23
C ARG A 203 -8.82 -2.40 -13.15
N TYR A 204 -8.27 -2.89 -12.03
CA TYR A 204 -7.68 -2.07 -10.97
C TYR A 204 -6.54 -1.21 -11.50
N THR A 205 -5.60 -1.82 -12.24
CA THR A 205 -4.49 -1.11 -12.88
C THR A 205 -5.02 -0.01 -13.80
N ASN A 206 -6.01 -0.31 -14.64
CA ASN A 206 -6.62 0.67 -15.55
C ASN A 206 -7.28 1.84 -14.80
N LYS A 207 -7.98 1.58 -13.69
CA LYS A 207 -8.56 2.64 -12.84
C LYS A 207 -7.47 3.48 -12.17
N ALA A 208 -6.35 2.88 -11.76
CA ALA A 208 -5.21 3.60 -11.21
C ALA A 208 -4.58 4.54 -12.25
N LEU A 209 -4.33 4.05 -13.46
CA LEU A 209 -3.83 4.87 -14.57
C LEU A 209 -4.77 6.02 -14.91
N LYS A 210 -6.10 5.77 -14.92
CA LYS A 210 -7.12 6.80 -15.13
C LYS A 210 -7.07 7.88 -14.04
N PHE A 211 -7.03 7.47 -12.77
CA PHE A 211 -6.91 8.39 -11.64
C PHE A 211 -5.63 9.24 -11.73
N LEU A 212 -4.49 8.63 -12.00
CA LEU A 212 -3.21 9.34 -12.17
C LEU A 212 -3.29 10.33 -13.34
N SER A 213 -3.86 9.91 -14.47
CA SER A 213 -4.03 10.77 -15.65
C SER A 213 -4.93 11.97 -15.38
N GLN A 214 -5.97 11.83 -14.55
CA GLN A 214 -6.88 12.93 -14.23
C GLN A 214 -6.30 13.91 -13.20
N ASN A 215 -5.40 13.43 -12.33
CA ASN A 215 -4.92 14.19 -11.18
C ASN A 215 -3.43 14.57 -11.24
N HIS A 216 -2.72 14.28 -12.34
CA HIS A 216 -1.28 14.56 -12.49
C HIS A 216 -0.86 16.03 -12.31
N LYS A 217 -1.80 16.97 -12.39
CA LYS A 217 -1.59 18.42 -12.16
C LYS A 217 -1.84 18.85 -10.70
N SER A 218 -2.36 17.94 -9.87
CA SER A 218 -2.63 18.15 -8.45
C SER A 218 -1.76 17.21 -7.62
N HIS A 219 -1.67 17.45 -6.32
CA HIS A 219 -1.12 16.44 -5.40
C HIS A 219 -2.10 15.28 -5.27
N PHE A 220 -1.60 14.04 -5.31
CA PHE A 220 -2.44 12.86 -5.14
C PHE A 220 -1.90 11.87 -4.12
N PHE A 221 -2.83 11.09 -3.55
CA PHE A 221 -2.58 9.93 -2.72
C PHE A 221 -3.30 8.71 -3.31
N LEU A 222 -2.54 7.77 -3.86
CA LEU A 222 -3.06 6.52 -4.38
C LEU A 222 -2.70 5.38 -3.41
N THR A 223 -3.71 4.77 -2.82
CA THR A 223 -3.58 3.47 -2.14
C THR A 223 -3.98 2.38 -3.11
N TYR A 224 -3.01 1.62 -3.60
CA TYR A 224 -3.26 0.43 -4.41
C TYR A 224 -3.12 -0.80 -3.52
N SER A 225 -4.27 -1.35 -3.15
CA SER A 225 -4.42 -2.38 -2.14
C SER A 225 -4.75 -3.70 -2.82
N PHE A 226 -3.74 -4.53 -3.03
CA PHE A 226 -3.89 -5.78 -3.76
C PHE A 226 -4.77 -6.79 -3.00
N HIS A 227 -5.36 -7.71 -3.75
CA HIS A 227 -5.83 -8.99 -3.22
C HIS A 227 -4.75 -10.05 -3.30
N GLN A 228 -3.75 -9.88 -4.17
CA GLN A 228 -2.56 -10.74 -4.21
C GLN A 228 -1.69 -10.49 -2.98
N ALA A 229 -1.12 -11.53 -2.35
CA ALA A 229 -1.16 -12.96 -2.69
C ALA A 229 -2.18 -13.76 -1.85
N HIS A 230 -3.28 -13.14 -1.42
CA HIS A 230 -4.31 -13.80 -0.63
C HIS A 230 -5.00 -14.91 -1.43
N HIS A 231 -5.41 -15.95 -0.72
CA HIS A 231 -6.17 -17.03 -1.33
C HIS A 231 -7.62 -16.59 -1.68
N PRO A 232 -8.31 -17.28 -2.59
CA PRO A 232 -7.75 -18.17 -3.60
C PRO A 232 -6.80 -17.41 -4.53
N GLN A 233 -5.73 -18.06 -4.99
CA GLN A 233 -4.85 -17.45 -5.98
C GLN A 233 -5.62 -17.26 -7.29
N PHE A 234 -5.48 -16.09 -7.89
CA PHE A 234 -6.06 -15.77 -9.19
C PHE A 234 -5.06 -14.94 -9.99
N ALA A 235 -5.11 -15.08 -11.32
CA ALA A 235 -4.33 -14.25 -12.22
C ALA A 235 -5.00 -14.15 -13.59
N GLY A 236 -4.73 -13.04 -14.29
CA GLY A 236 -5.19 -12.86 -15.66
C GLY A 236 -4.58 -13.85 -16.66
N PRO A 237 -5.19 -13.99 -17.86
CA PRO A 237 -4.79 -15.00 -18.85
C PRO A 237 -3.31 -14.94 -19.27
N ARG A 238 -2.68 -13.75 -19.19
CA ARG A 238 -1.27 -13.53 -19.53
C ARG A 238 -0.30 -14.19 -18.54
N PHE A 239 -0.76 -14.45 -17.31
CA PHE A 239 0.08 -14.92 -16.21
C PHE A 239 -0.22 -16.36 -15.82
N HIS A 240 -1.40 -16.89 -16.18
CA HIS A 240 -1.79 -18.26 -15.83
C HIS A 240 -0.82 -19.31 -16.40
N ASN A 241 -0.30 -20.18 -15.51
CA ASN A 241 0.70 -21.22 -15.78
C ASN A 241 1.97 -20.68 -16.44
N THR A 242 2.42 -19.49 -16.05
CA THR A 242 3.67 -18.91 -16.56
C THR A 242 4.78 -18.87 -15.52
N SER A 243 4.43 -18.92 -14.24
CA SER A 243 5.39 -18.92 -13.15
C SER A 243 5.94 -20.32 -12.86
N SER A 244 7.23 -20.37 -12.51
CA SER A 244 7.84 -21.58 -11.93
C SER A 244 7.37 -21.88 -10.50
N ARG A 245 6.62 -20.95 -9.88
CA ARG A 245 6.06 -21.07 -8.53
C ARG A 245 4.54 -21.33 -8.52
N GLY A 246 4.02 -21.90 -9.61
CA GLY A 246 2.61 -22.27 -9.74
C GLY A 246 1.64 -21.10 -9.55
N ALA A 247 0.44 -21.40 -9.06
CA ALA A 247 -0.67 -20.44 -8.98
C ALA A 247 -0.36 -19.18 -8.14
N ILE A 248 0.37 -19.31 -7.04
CA ILE A 248 0.80 -18.12 -6.28
C ILE A 248 1.84 -17.32 -7.06
N GLY A 249 2.75 -18.00 -7.76
CA GLY A 249 3.71 -17.36 -8.64
C GLY A 249 3.05 -16.55 -9.75
N ASP A 250 1.99 -17.08 -10.37
CA ASP A 250 1.22 -16.38 -11.40
C ASP A 250 0.56 -15.11 -10.82
N ALA A 251 -0.05 -15.22 -9.64
CA ALA A 251 -0.64 -14.08 -8.93
C ALA A 251 0.42 -13.01 -8.59
N LEU A 252 1.59 -13.43 -8.09
CA LEU A 252 2.71 -12.54 -7.80
C LEU A 252 3.26 -11.85 -9.06
N MET A 253 3.32 -12.55 -10.19
CA MET A 253 3.74 -11.97 -11.48
C MET A 253 2.75 -10.92 -11.99
N GLU A 254 1.44 -11.13 -11.82
CA GLU A 254 0.45 -10.10 -12.19
C GLU A 254 0.50 -8.88 -11.25
N MET A 255 0.70 -9.09 -9.95
CA MET A 255 0.94 -8.01 -8.98
C MET A 255 2.18 -7.19 -9.38
N ASP A 256 3.28 -7.87 -9.71
CA ASP A 256 4.53 -7.27 -10.17
C ASP A 256 4.33 -6.42 -11.44
N ASP A 257 3.62 -6.94 -12.45
CA ASP A 257 3.32 -6.19 -13.68
C ASP A 257 2.45 -4.95 -13.42
N ALA A 258 1.50 -5.04 -12.49
CA ALA A 258 0.67 -3.91 -12.08
C ALA A 258 1.51 -2.80 -11.44
N VAL A 259 2.42 -3.15 -10.51
CA VAL A 259 3.39 -2.20 -9.93
C VAL A 259 4.24 -1.57 -11.04
N GLY A 260 4.85 -2.39 -11.89
CA GLY A 260 5.68 -1.91 -12.99
C GLY A 260 4.94 -0.97 -13.94
N THR A 261 3.70 -1.30 -14.28
CA THR A 261 2.85 -0.50 -15.17
C THR A 261 2.55 0.88 -14.57
N ILE A 262 2.22 0.94 -13.28
CA ILE A 262 1.97 2.21 -12.59
C ILE A 262 3.26 3.04 -12.50
N ILE A 263 4.39 2.45 -12.13
CA ILE A 263 5.68 3.15 -12.04
C ILE A 263 6.14 3.68 -13.41
N ARG A 264 6.00 2.87 -14.48
CA ARG A 264 6.26 3.32 -15.86
C ARG A 264 5.35 4.49 -16.25
N TYR A 265 4.09 4.47 -15.83
CA TYR A 265 3.16 5.56 -16.11
C TYR A 265 3.52 6.86 -15.37
N ILE A 266 3.93 6.78 -14.10
CA ILE A 266 4.48 7.92 -13.35
C ILE A 266 5.70 8.53 -14.05
N LYS A 267 6.60 7.67 -14.57
CA LYS A 267 7.74 8.12 -15.38
C LYS A 267 7.26 8.81 -16.68
N LYS A 268 6.27 8.26 -17.37
CA LYS A 268 5.69 8.84 -18.59
C LYS A 268 5.08 10.22 -18.34
N LEU A 269 4.46 10.43 -17.18
CA LEU A 269 3.89 11.72 -16.77
C LEU A 269 4.93 12.74 -16.28
N GLY A 270 6.22 12.39 -16.24
CA GLY A 270 7.27 13.28 -15.74
C GLY A 270 7.25 13.48 -14.22
N LEU A 271 6.57 12.60 -13.48
CA LEU A 271 6.32 12.75 -12.04
C LEU A 271 7.32 12.00 -11.14
N ARG A 272 8.40 11.45 -11.71
CA ARG A 272 9.36 10.58 -10.99
C ARG A 272 9.97 11.25 -9.76
N THR A 273 10.40 12.50 -9.86
CA THR A 273 11.00 13.26 -8.73
C THR A 273 9.95 13.86 -7.80
N LYS A 274 8.69 13.88 -8.22
CA LYS A 274 7.55 14.44 -7.47
C LYS A 274 6.70 13.37 -6.78
N THR A 275 7.10 12.09 -6.82
CA THR A 275 6.28 11.00 -6.29
C THR A 275 7.10 10.15 -5.32
N LEU A 276 6.60 10.04 -4.10
CA LEU A 276 7.05 9.09 -3.08
C LEU A 276 6.25 7.80 -3.24
N VAL A 277 6.95 6.68 -3.35
CA VAL A 277 6.36 5.34 -3.48
C VAL A 277 6.73 4.51 -2.26
N LEU A 278 5.74 3.85 -1.67
CA LEU A 278 5.89 2.87 -0.60
C LEU A 278 5.32 1.53 -1.10
N PHE A 279 5.98 0.43 -0.76
CA PHE A 279 5.45 -0.92 -0.99
C PHE A 279 5.62 -1.74 0.29
N THR A 280 4.55 -2.40 0.72
CA THR A 280 4.52 -3.26 1.91
C THR A 280 3.48 -4.38 1.79
N SER A 281 3.36 -5.22 2.83
CA SER A 281 2.22 -6.13 3.03
C SER A 281 1.52 -5.87 4.36
N ASP A 282 0.26 -6.28 4.48
CA ASP A 282 -0.52 -6.14 5.71
C ASP A 282 -0.19 -7.18 6.78
N ASN A 283 0.29 -8.37 6.43
CA ASN A 283 0.76 -9.38 7.38
C ASN A 283 1.64 -10.43 6.69
N GLY A 284 2.23 -11.33 7.49
CA GLY A 284 2.97 -12.49 6.99
C GLY A 284 2.13 -13.46 6.14
N PRO A 285 2.75 -14.49 5.57
CA PRO A 285 2.11 -15.36 4.62
C PRO A 285 1.16 -16.34 5.29
N SER A 286 0.08 -16.70 4.57
CA SER A 286 -0.83 -17.77 5.01
C SER A 286 -0.22 -19.15 4.73
N LEU A 287 0.63 -19.64 5.64
CA LEU A 287 1.31 -20.93 5.51
C LEU A 287 0.37 -22.14 5.44
N GLN A 288 -0.87 -22.00 5.93
CA GLN A 288 -1.91 -23.04 5.82
C GLN A 288 -2.27 -23.36 4.36
N ARG A 289 -1.98 -22.45 3.42
CA ARG A 289 -2.22 -22.64 1.98
C ARG A 289 -1.11 -23.42 1.26
N GLN A 290 -0.07 -23.86 1.99
CA GLN A 290 1.01 -24.71 1.49
C GLN A 290 1.63 -24.13 0.20
N GLU A 291 1.71 -24.91 -0.88
CA GLU A 291 2.28 -24.48 -2.18
C GLU A 291 1.54 -23.29 -2.82
N ARG A 292 0.33 -22.99 -2.35
CA ARG A 292 -0.49 -21.85 -2.81
C ARG A 292 -0.47 -20.68 -1.82
N GLY A 293 0.37 -20.75 -0.79
CA GLY A 293 0.61 -19.69 0.19
C GLY A 293 1.99 -19.06 0.01
N GLY A 294 2.17 -17.89 0.61
CA GLY A 294 3.44 -17.16 0.58
C GLY A 294 4.54 -17.84 1.41
N SER A 295 5.71 -17.22 1.43
CA SER A 295 6.91 -17.70 2.12
C SER A 295 7.39 -16.70 3.17
N ALA A 296 7.63 -17.19 4.40
CA ALA A 296 8.23 -16.39 5.46
C ALA A 296 9.77 -16.30 5.29
N GLY A 297 10.33 -16.99 4.29
CA GLY A 297 11.78 -17.13 4.12
C GLY A 297 12.40 -17.83 5.33
N LEU A 298 13.44 -17.20 5.90
CA LEU A 298 14.12 -17.67 7.10
C LEU A 298 13.31 -17.48 8.41
N LEU A 299 12.17 -16.78 8.36
CA LEU A 299 11.45 -16.35 9.55
C LEU A 299 10.49 -17.44 10.06
N ARG A 300 10.24 -17.43 11.36
CA ARG A 300 9.40 -18.42 12.04
C ARG A 300 7.90 -18.12 11.87
N CYS A 301 7.11 -19.14 11.53
CA CYS A 301 5.65 -19.10 11.37
C CYS A 301 5.16 -18.09 10.32
N GLY A 302 3.89 -17.67 10.40
CA GLY A 302 3.21 -16.86 9.38
C GLY A 302 1.97 -16.16 9.94
N LYS A 303 1.03 -15.81 9.04
CA LYS A 303 -0.25 -15.14 9.34
C LYS A 303 -0.92 -15.71 10.59
N GLY A 304 -1.49 -14.82 11.41
CA GLY A 304 -2.16 -15.15 12.67
C GLY A 304 -1.23 -15.36 13.88
N THR A 305 0.09 -15.32 13.71
CA THR A 305 1.06 -15.48 14.81
C THR A 305 1.89 -14.22 15.02
N THR A 306 2.33 -13.97 16.26
CA THR A 306 3.23 -12.86 16.61
C THR A 306 4.72 -13.23 16.49
N TYR A 307 5.03 -14.38 15.88
CA TYR A 307 6.41 -14.67 15.47
C TYR A 307 6.82 -13.79 14.29
N GLU A 308 8.13 -13.71 14.06
CA GLU A 308 8.74 -12.90 12.99
C GLU A 308 8.07 -13.09 11.63
N GLY A 309 7.80 -14.33 11.21
CA GLY A 309 7.19 -14.61 9.90
C GLY A 309 5.74 -14.16 9.79
N GLY A 310 5.05 -13.88 10.91
CA GLY A 310 3.68 -13.36 10.92
C GLY A 310 3.57 -11.85 10.86
N MET A 311 4.60 -11.12 11.28
CA MET A 311 4.55 -9.66 11.39
C MET A 311 5.66 -8.93 10.63
N ARG A 312 6.85 -9.52 10.43
CA ARG A 312 7.90 -8.91 9.62
C ARG A 312 7.64 -9.18 8.14
N VAL A 313 7.50 -8.11 7.35
CA VAL A 313 7.09 -8.17 5.93
C VAL A 313 8.00 -7.26 5.08
N PRO A 314 8.04 -7.45 3.74
CA PRO A 314 8.86 -6.61 2.87
C PRO A 314 8.43 -5.14 2.96
N PHE A 315 9.39 -4.22 3.04
CA PHE A 315 9.11 -2.78 2.98
C PHE A 315 10.19 -2.03 2.21
N LEU A 316 9.76 -1.19 1.28
CA LEU A 316 10.65 -0.29 0.54
C LEU A 316 10.03 1.10 0.38
N MET A 317 10.90 2.09 0.28
CA MET A 317 10.55 3.47 -0.02
C MET A 317 11.40 4.00 -1.17
N HIS A 318 10.74 4.55 -2.20
CA HIS A 318 11.39 5.14 -3.36
C HIS A 318 10.97 6.60 -3.52
N TRP A 319 11.95 7.51 -3.65
CA TRP A 319 11.70 8.89 -4.03
C TRP A 319 12.91 9.45 -4.79
N SER A 320 12.80 9.50 -6.12
CA SER A 320 13.91 9.87 -7.01
C SER A 320 14.48 11.24 -6.68
N GLY A 321 15.77 11.29 -6.31
CA GLY A 321 16.50 12.52 -5.97
C GLY A 321 16.39 12.92 -4.49
N PHE A 322 15.64 12.17 -3.68
CA PHE A 322 15.44 12.45 -2.25
C PHE A 322 15.85 11.28 -1.36
N ILE A 323 15.53 10.05 -1.77
CA ILE A 323 15.92 8.83 -1.05
C ILE A 323 17.05 8.15 -1.83
N MET A 324 18.21 7.98 -1.17
CA MET A 324 19.34 7.24 -1.70
C MET A 324 19.10 5.73 -1.61
N PRO A 325 19.34 4.95 -2.70
CA PRO A 325 19.23 3.50 -2.66
C PRO A 325 20.19 2.88 -1.65
N ARG A 326 19.67 2.08 -0.72
CA ARG A 326 20.45 1.36 0.31
C ARG A 326 19.55 0.39 1.09
N VAL A 327 20.18 -0.41 1.94
CA VAL A 327 19.49 -1.23 2.95
C VAL A 327 19.60 -0.54 4.31
N SER A 328 18.53 -0.52 5.08
CA SER A 328 18.56 -0.14 6.49
C SER A 328 18.04 -1.27 7.39
N HIS A 329 18.65 -1.36 8.57
CA HIS A 329 18.30 -2.29 9.63
C HIS A 329 17.53 -1.59 10.76
N ALA A 330 17.16 -0.32 10.59
CA ALA A 330 16.33 0.38 11.54
C ALA A 330 15.00 -0.36 11.75
N LEU A 331 14.56 -0.42 13.01
CA LEU A 331 13.27 -1.02 13.37
C LEU A 331 12.16 -0.06 12.96
N ILE A 332 11.32 -0.46 12.01
CA ILE A 332 10.18 0.34 11.53
C ILE A 332 8.92 -0.49 11.67
N THR A 333 7.81 0.15 11.96
CA THR A 333 6.49 -0.46 12.03
C THR A 333 5.52 0.20 11.05
N ALA A 334 4.42 -0.49 10.74
CA ALA A 334 3.34 0.08 9.94
C ALA A 334 2.71 1.33 10.58
N LEU A 335 2.80 1.46 11.90
CA LEU A 335 2.32 2.62 12.66
C LEU A 335 3.09 3.89 12.27
N ASP A 336 4.36 3.74 11.91
CA ASP A 336 5.28 4.85 11.64
C ASP A 336 5.01 5.52 10.28
N ILE A 337 4.26 4.85 9.39
CA ILE A 337 3.92 5.38 8.07
C ILE A 337 3.14 6.69 8.20
N TYR A 338 2.11 6.73 9.05
CA TYR A 338 1.31 7.95 9.26
C TYR A 338 2.15 9.16 9.69
N PRO A 339 2.86 9.13 10.84
CA PRO A 339 3.59 10.30 11.32
C PRO A 339 4.73 10.71 10.38
N THR A 340 5.37 9.75 9.72
CA THR A 340 6.42 10.03 8.72
C THR A 340 5.85 10.71 7.48
N LEU A 341 4.72 10.26 6.95
CA LEU A 341 4.07 10.95 5.83
C LEU A 341 3.63 12.36 6.24
N MET A 342 3.08 12.54 7.44
CA MET A 342 2.70 13.87 7.95
C MET A 342 3.90 14.80 8.09
N SER A 343 5.05 14.28 8.54
CA SER A 343 6.30 15.04 8.64
C SER A 343 6.82 15.45 7.25
N ILE A 344 6.83 14.53 6.27
CA ILE A 344 7.26 14.80 4.89
C ILE A 344 6.43 15.93 4.25
N ILE A 345 5.11 15.94 4.44
CA ILE A 345 4.23 16.98 3.89
C ILE A 345 4.26 18.29 4.71
N SER A 346 5.00 18.32 5.82
CA SER A 346 5.10 19.42 6.78
C SER A 346 3.79 19.74 7.51
N VAL A 347 3.04 18.70 7.88
CA VAL A 347 1.83 18.82 8.73
C VAL A 347 2.23 18.63 10.18
N THR A 348 1.90 19.63 11.00
CA THR A 348 1.73 19.45 12.44
C THR A 348 0.38 18.75 12.66
N TYR A 349 0.43 17.48 13.04
CA TYR A 349 -0.75 16.72 13.45
C TYR A 349 -0.89 16.81 14.97
N SER A 350 -2.11 16.97 15.45
CA SER A 350 -2.42 17.21 16.86
C SER A 350 -2.55 15.93 17.69
N ASN A 351 -2.66 14.78 17.02
CA ASN A 351 -3.09 13.54 17.66
C ASN A 351 -1.90 12.70 18.10
N SER A 352 -2.08 11.99 19.22
CA SER A 352 -1.16 10.95 19.68
C SER A 352 -1.22 9.75 18.73
N THR A 353 -0.26 9.66 17.82
CA THR A 353 0.05 8.44 17.08
C THR A 353 0.88 7.52 17.96
N ASP A 354 0.79 6.21 17.74
CA ASP A 354 1.72 5.25 18.36
C ASP A 354 2.99 5.06 17.52
N GLY A 355 2.97 5.50 16.26
CA GLY A 355 4.13 5.49 15.39
C GLY A 355 5.06 6.69 15.62
N TYR A 356 6.28 6.54 15.11
CA TYR A 356 7.36 7.52 15.16
C TYR A 356 7.69 8.09 13.77
N ASP A 357 8.08 9.36 13.72
CA ASP A 357 8.58 9.99 12.50
C ASP A 357 10.03 9.54 12.20
N PHE A 358 10.22 8.82 11.10
CA PHE A 358 11.54 8.40 10.61
C PHE A 358 11.99 9.18 9.36
N THR A 359 11.46 10.38 9.12
CA THR A 359 11.85 11.26 8.01
C THR A 359 13.36 11.60 8.03
N LYS A 360 13.97 11.74 9.21
CA LYS A 360 15.42 11.94 9.32
C LYS A 360 16.21 10.73 8.82
N LEU A 361 15.74 9.51 9.09
CA LEU A 361 16.36 8.30 8.57
C LEU A 361 16.34 8.30 7.05
N ILE A 362 15.17 8.48 6.43
CA ILE A 362 15.05 8.33 4.97
C ILE A 362 15.81 9.42 4.20
N LEU A 363 15.84 10.65 4.71
CA LEU A 363 16.39 11.82 4.00
C LEU A 363 17.81 12.23 4.40
N LYS A 364 18.24 11.93 5.63
CA LYS A 364 19.55 12.33 6.16
C LYS A 364 20.44 11.14 6.53
N ASN A 365 19.93 9.91 6.35
CA ASN A 365 20.61 8.70 6.79
C ASN A 365 20.97 8.71 8.29
N ASP A 366 20.10 9.34 9.10
CA ASP A 366 20.29 9.41 10.55
C ASP A 366 19.54 8.27 11.25
N GLU A 367 20.26 7.20 11.56
CA GLU A 367 19.71 6.00 12.22
C GLU A 367 19.49 6.18 13.73
N LYS A 368 20.03 7.25 14.34
CA LYS A 368 20.03 7.44 15.81
C LYS A 368 18.67 7.83 16.41
N HIS A 369 17.65 8.07 15.59
CA HIS A 369 16.36 8.60 16.03
C HIS A 369 15.18 7.63 15.93
N VAL A 370 15.42 6.42 15.41
CA VAL A 370 14.35 5.43 15.22
C VAL A 370 14.19 4.51 16.44
N SER A 371 15.18 4.49 17.36
CA SER A 371 15.11 3.74 18.61
C SER A 371 14.94 4.68 19.82
N LYS A 372 13.70 4.85 20.29
CA LYS A 372 13.44 5.24 21.68
C LYS A 372 12.31 4.41 22.26
#